data_AF-A0A1C2BSC1-F1
#
_entry.id   AF-A0A1C2BSC1-F1
#
_cell.length_a   1.000
_cell.length_b   1.000
_cell.length_c   1.000
_cell.angle_alpha   90.00
_cell.angle_beta   90.00
_cell.angle_gamma   90.00
#
_symmetry.space_group_name_H-M   'P 1'
#
loop_
_entity.id
_entity.type
_entity.pdbx_description
1 polymer ?
#
loop_
_entity_poly.entity_id
_entity_poly.type
_entity_poly.pdbx_seq_one_letter_code
_entity_poly.pdbx_strand_id
1 'polypeptide(L)'
;MVRQLKIGLRATLAFALLGLITLILGIIAISQFHQTGQVVGTLVERRVPAAITVGELRRDFLLTRLHTLNAIYAPNPQARQQALTQLTELEQSFNAK
;
A
#
# COMPACT_ATOMS: atom_id res chain seq x y z
N MET A 1 40.29 39.73 -14.95
CA MET A 1 40.75 38.97 -16.13
C MET A 1 39.63 38.45 -17.06
N VAL A 2 38.34 38.70 -16.77
CA VAL A 2 37.22 38.25 -17.61
C VAL A 2 37.04 39.09 -18.88
N ARG A 3 37.60 40.31 -18.93
CA ARG A 3 37.28 41.34 -19.94
C ARG A 3 37.79 41.06 -21.36
N GLN A 4 38.75 40.15 -21.55
CA GLN A 4 39.35 39.84 -22.87
C GLN A 4 38.77 38.60 -23.57
N LEU A 5 37.79 37.94 -22.95
CA LEU A 5 37.17 36.77 -23.56
C LEU A 5 36.24 37.16 -24.72
N LYS A 6 36.49 36.63 -25.93
CA LYS A 6 35.60 36.78 -27.10
C LYS A 6 34.17 36.37 -26.71
N ILE A 7 33.18 37.14 -27.19
CA ILE A 7 31.75 36.94 -26.86
C ILE A 7 31.31 35.48 -27.09
N GLY A 8 31.82 34.85 -28.16
CA GLY A 8 31.56 33.44 -28.47
C GLY A 8 32.03 32.45 -27.39
N LEU A 9 33.20 32.68 -26.77
CA LEU A 9 33.73 31.80 -25.72
C LEU A 9 32.96 31.96 -24.39
N ARG A 10 32.49 33.17 -24.10
CA ARG A 10 31.63 33.40 -22.93
C ARG A 10 30.27 32.71 -23.08
N ALA A 11 29.67 32.81 -24.27
CA ALA A 11 28.40 32.19 -24.56
C ALA A 11 28.49 30.65 -24.46
N THR A 12 29.51 30.04 -25.05
CA THR A 12 29.71 28.58 -24.96
C THR A 12 29.93 28.10 -23.52
N LEU A 13 30.70 28.84 -22.71
CA LEU A 13 30.86 28.52 -21.28
C LEU A 13 29.53 28.61 -20.51
N ALA A 14 28.72 29.64 -20.78
CA ALA A 14 27.42 29.79 -20.15
C ALA A 14 26.45 28.65 -20.53
N PHE A 15 26.42 28.28 -21.81
CA PHE A 15 25.60 27.16 -22.29
C PHE A 15 26.09 25.81 -21.77
N ALA A 16 27.41 25.59 -21.71
CA ALA A 16 27.97 24.37 -21.13
C ALA A 16 27.64 24.24 -19.65
N LEU A 17 27.72 25.35 -18.88
CA LEU A 17 27.32 25.37 -17.48
C LEU A 17 25.83 25.06 -17.30
N LEU A 18 24.97 25.66 -18.13
CA LEU A 18 23.52 25.38 -18.12
C LEU A 18 23.23 23.92 -18.45
N GLY A 19 23.88 23.38 -19.48
CA GLY A 19 23.76 21.97 -19.84
C GLY A 19 24.19 21.05 -18.70
N LEU A 20 25.31 21.35 -18.03
CA LEU A 20 25.80 20.60 -16.88
C LEU A 20 24.79 20.63 -15.71
N ILE A 21 24.28 21.81 -15.37
CA ILE A 21 23.28 21.97 -14.29
C ILE A 21 22.02 21.17 -14.63
N THR A 22 21.56 21.24 -15.87
CA THR A 22 20.37 20.51 -16.34
C THR A 22 20.58 19.00 -16.27
N LEU A 23 21.77 18.52 -16.66
CA LEU A 23 22.14 17.12 -16.57
C LEU A 23 22.14 16.62 -15.12
N ILE A 24 22.75 17.39 -14.21
CA ILE A 24 22.76 17.08 -12.78
C ILE A 24 21.32 17.01 -12.24
N LEU A 25 20.47 17.98 -12.60
CA LEU A 25 19.07 18.00 -12.21
C LEU A 25 18.32 16.74 -12.69
N GLY A 26 18.54 16.34 -13.94
CA GLY A 26 17.93 15.14 -14.53
C GLY A 26 18.33 13.86 -13.78
N ILE A 27 19.62 13.71 -13.43
CA ILE A 27 20.10 12.57 -12.65
C ILE A 27 19.45 12.53 -11.26
N ILE A 28 19.38 13.69 -10.59
CA ILE A 28 18.74 13.80 -9.27
C ILE A 28 17.25 13.44 -9.36
N ALA A 29 16.55 13.93 -10.39
CA ALA A 29 15.13 13.64 -10.60
C ALA A 29 14.87 12.13 -10.78
N ILE A 30 15.69 11.44 -11.59
CA ILE A 30 15.59 10.00 -11.80
C ILE A 30 15.84 9.25 -10.48
N SER A 31 16.86 9.65 -9.71
CA SER A 31 17.18 9.03 -8.42
C SER A 31 16.04 9.18 -7.41
N GLN A 32 15.48 10.39 -7.29
CA GLN A 32 14.34 10.64 -6.40
C GLN A 32 13.08 9.90 -6.83
N PHE A 33 12.83 9.80 -8.14
CA PHE A 33 11.71 9.02 -8.66
C PHE A 33 11.84 7.53 -8.29
N HIS A 34 13.06 6.98 -8.40
CA HIS A 34 13.33 5.59 -8.02
C HIS A 34 13.13 5.35 -6.51
N GLN A 35 13.61 6.25 -5.66
CA GLN A 35 13.39 6.17 -4.20
C GLN A 35 11.90 6.24 -3.85
N THR A 36 11.15 7.14 -4.50
CA THR A 36 9.70 7.26 -4.30
C THR A 36 8.99 5.97 -4.73
N GLY A 37 9.39 5.38 -5.85
CA GLY A 37 8.87 4.09 -6.32
C GLY A 37 9.09 2.95 -5.33
N GLN A 38 10.25 2.89 -4.67
CA GLN A 38 10.51 1.88 -3.64
C GLN A 38 9.62 2.06 -2.41
N VAL A 39 9.41 3.30 -1.94
CA VAL A 39 8.52 3.59 -0.81
C VAL A 39 7.08 3.18 -1.15
N VAL A 40 6.60 3.49 -2.35
CA VAL A 40 5.26 3.07 -2.82
C VAL A 40 5.16 1.55 -2.94
N GLY A 41 6.19 0.88 -3.48
CA GLY A 41 6.27 -0.57 -3.57
C GLY A 41 6.11 -1.25 -2.21
N THR A 42 6.83 -0.76 -1.19
CA THR A 42 6.71 -1.32 0.17
C THR A 42 5.32 -1.12 0.80
N LEU A 43 4.63 -0.03 0.45
CA LEU A 43 3.28 0.25 0.90
C LEU A 43 2.28 -0.75 0.32
N VAL A 44 2.40 -1.03 -0.98
CA VAL A 44 1.54 -1.96 -1.72
C VAL A 44 1.83 -3.42 -1.36
N GLU A 45 3.09 -3.81 -1.20
CA GLU A 45 3.45 -5.21 -0.94
C GLU A 45 3.24 -5.66 0.50
N ARG A 46 3.38 -4.75 1.49
CA ARG A 46 3.29 -5.14 2.91
C ARG A 46 2.11 -4.56 3.65
N ARG A 47 1.78 -3.28 3.43
CA ARG A 47 0.77 -2.60 4.27
C ARG A 47 -0.65 -2.85 3.78
N VAL A 48 -0.86 -2.87 2.48
CA VAL A 48 -2.18 -3.17 1.90
C VAL A 48 -2.64 -4.59 2.24
N PRO A 49 -1.83 -5.65 2.06
CA PRO A 49 -2.24 -7.01 2.43
C PRO A 49 -2.49 -7.14 3.93
N ALA A 50 -1.62 -6.57 4.78
CA ALA A 50 -1.80 -6.61 6.22
C ALA A 50 -3.11 -5.94 6.68
N ALA A 51 -3.48 -4.80 6.07
CA ALA A 51 -4.75 -4.14 6.37
C ALA A 51 -5.96 -4.98 5.93
N ILE A 52 -5.87 -5.65 4.78
CA ILE A 52 -6.91 -6.58 4.31
C ILE A 52 -7.04 -7.76 5.29
N THR A 53 -5.93 -8.40 5.66
CA THR A 53 -5.93 -9.52 6.61
C THR A 53 -6.52 -9.13 7.96
N VAL A 54 -6.16 -7.97 8.51
CA VAL A 54 -6.76 -7.46 9.76
C VAL A 54 -8.26 -7.19 9.59
N GLY A 55 -8.68 -6.68 8.43
CA GLY A 55 -10.08 -6.47 8.09
C GLY A 55 -10.89 -7.77 8.02
N GLU A 56 -10.33 -8.80 7.39
CA GLU A 56 -10.92 -10.14 7.32
C GLU A 56 -11.05 -10.76 8.71
N LEU A 57 -9.98 -10.77 9.51
CA LEU A 57 -10.00 -11.28 10.89
C LEU A 57 -11.06 -10.58 11.76
N ARG A 58 -11.18 -9.25 11.64
CA ARG A 58 -12.19 -8.49 12.37
C ARG A 58 -13.60 -8.86 11.94
N ARG A 59 -13.83 -9.06 10.63
CA ARG A 59 -15.12 -9.52 10.10
C ARG A 59 -15.49 -10.89 10.66
N ASP A 60 -14.56 -11.83 10.62
CA ASP A 60 -14.79 -13.21 11.05
C ASP A 60 -15.07 -13.30 12.56
N PHE A 61 -14.34 -12.51 13.37
CA PHE A 61 -14.61 -12.38 14.79
C PHE A 61 -16.03 -11.84 15.08
N LEU A 62 -16.47 -10.82 14.33
CA LEU A 62 -17.81 -10.24 14.51
C LEU A 62 -18.91 -11.22 14.08
N LEU A 63 -18.71 -11.96 12.99
CA LEU A 63 -19.66 -12.98 12.53
C LEU A 63 -19.74 -14.14 13.54
N THR A 64 -18.61 -14.65 14.00
CA THR A 64 -18.56 -15.68 15.05
C THR A 64 -19.32 -15.22 16.29
N ARG A 65 -19.09 -13.99 16.74
CA ARG A 65 -19.81 -13.41 17.87
C ARG A 65 -21.31 -13.30 17.60
N LEU A 66 -21.71 -12.83 16.43
CA LEU A 66 -23.13 -12.70 16.05
C LEU A 66 -23.84 -14.06 16.07
N HIS A 67 -23.27 -15.07 15.41
CA HIS A 67 -23.89 -16.40 15.35
C HIS A 67 -23.88 -17.10 16.72
N THR A 68 -22.86 -16.87 17.55
CA THR A 68 -22.85 -17.33 18.94
C THR A 68 -23.98 -16.71 19.75
N LEU A 69 -24.19 -15.39 19.64
CA LEU A 69 -25.31 -14.72 20.30
C LEU A 69 -26.66 -15.22 19.77
N ASN A 70 -26.79 -15.42 18.46
CA ASN A 70 -28.00 -15.98 17.86
C ASN A 70 -28.28 -17.40 18.36
N ALA A 71 -27.25 -18.22 18.60
CA ALA A 71 -27.41 -19.56 19.16
C ALA A 71 -27.79 -19.54 20.65
N ILE A 72 -27.24 -18.61 21.43
CA ILE A 72 -27.56 -18.43 22.87
C ILE A 72 -28.98 -17.92 23.06
N TYR A 73 -29.39 -16.91 22.28
CA TYR A 73 -30.69 -16.24 22.41
C TYR A 73 -31.73 -16.76 21.41
N ALA A 74 -31.51 -17.95 20.83
CA ALA A 74 -32.44 -18.52 19.86
C ALA A 74 -33.84 -18.72 20.47
N PRO A 75 -34.90 -18.23 19.81
CA PRO A 75 -36.26 -18.33 20.34
C PRO A 75 -36.83 -19.77 20.27
N ASN A 76 -36.25 -20.62 19.43
CA ASN A 76 -36.66 -22.02 19.28
C ASN A 76 -35.47 -22.92 18.90
N PRO A 77 -35.59 -24.26 19.07
CA PRO A 77 -34.51 -25.20 18.78
C PRO A 77 -34.05 -25.21 17.32
N GLN A 78 -34.93 -24.90 16.37
CA GLN A 78 -34.61 -24.86 14.94
C GLN A 78 -33.71 -23.65 14.60
N ALA A 79 -34.02 -22.48 15.13
CA ALA A 79 -33.21 -21.27 15.00
C ALA A 79 -31.84 -21.44 15.67
N ARG A 80 -31.78 -22.16 16.79
CA ARG A 80 -30.51 -22.52 17.43
C ARG A 80 -29.67 -23.43 16.52
N GLN A 81 -30.28 -24.45 15.92
CA GLN A 81 -29.58 -25.36 15.02
C GLN A 81 -29.06 -24.64 13.77
N GLN A 82 -29.82 -23.70 13.22
CA GLN A 82 -29.37 -22.86 12.10
C GLN A 82 -28.17 -21.98 12.47
N ALA A 83 -28.19 -21.36 13.65
CA ALA A 83 -27.06 -20.55 14.13
C ALA A 83 -25.80 -21.40 14.36
N LEU A 84 -25.96 -22.64 14.83
CA LEU A 84 -24.85 -23.58 14.99
C LEU A 84 -24.29 -24.05 13.64
N THR A 85 -25.13 -24.33 12.65
CA THR A 85 -24.67 -24.68 11.29
C THR A 85 -23.87 -23.53 10.67
N GLN A 86 -24.34 -22.28 10.82
CA GLN A 86 -23.63 -21.10 10.34
C GLN A 86 -22.27 -20.90 11.02
N LEU A 87 -22.14 -21.24 12.31
CA LEU A 87 -20.85 -21.23 13.02
C LEU A 87 -19.88 -22.28 12.45
N THR A 88 -20.36 -23.49 12.21
CA THR A 88 -19.54 -24.59 11.66
C THR A 88 -19.07 -24.27 10.23
N GLU A 89 -19.93 -23.68 9.40
CA GLU A 89 -19.57 -23.22 8.05
C GLU A 89 -18.51 -22.10 8.11
N LEU A 90 -18.65 -21.17 9.06
CA LEU A 90 -17.67 -20.09 9.26
C LEU A 90 -16.31 -20.65 9.70
N GLU A 91 -16.29 -21.62 10.62
CA GLU A 91 -15.08 -22.29 11.09
C GLU A 91 -14.36 -23.07 9.97
N GLN A 92 -15.12 -23.76 9.11
CA GLN A 92 -14.57 -24.44 7.94
C GLN A 92 -13.96 -23.45 6.94
N SER A 93 -14.62 -22.30 6.72
CA SER A 93 -14.10 -21.26 5.82
C SER A 93 -12.81 -20.62 6.35
N PHE A 94 -12.63 -20.57 7.67
CA PHE A 94 -11.42 -20.07 8.32
C PHE A 94 -10.25 -21.07 8.20
N ASN A 95 -10.49 -22.36 8.41
CA ASN A 95 -9.46 -23.40 8.32
C ASN A 95 -9.04 -23.76 6.88
N ALA A 96 -9.81 -23.38 5.87
CA ALA A 96 -9.52 -23.65 4.45
C ALA A 96 -8.69 -22.55 3.75
N LYS A 97 -8.44 -21.42 4.41
CA LYS A 97 -7.57 -20.32 3.94
C LYS A 97 -6.15 -20.46 4.46
#